data_AF-A0A960X5E6-F1
#
_entry.id   AF-A0A960X5E6-F1
#
_cell.length_a   1.000
_cell.length_b   1.000
_cell.length_c   1.000
_cell.angle_alpha   90.00
_cell.angle_beta   90.00
_cell.angle_gamma   90.00
#
_symmetry.space_group_name_H-M   'P 1'
#
loop_
_entity.id
_entity.type
_entity.pdbx_description
1 polymer ?
#
loop_
_entity_poly.entity_id
_entity_poly.type
_entity_poly.pdbx_seq_one_letter_code
_entity_poly.pdbx_strand_id
1 'polypeptide(L)'
;MLIVGITLSLLATAPGMKLEEVIAHENMQQGQQLTIDENLHGGKILVLSDGSTWEVAPQSLPISQSWIFPSPLKVEKSKNPAYPYKIIIIQTNTSILVRQIAPYKTGGLDIQSS
;
A
#
# COMPACT_ATOMS: atom_id res chain seq x y z
N MET A 1 46.13 -2.92 34.23
CA MET A 1 44.98 -3.68 33.73
C MET A 1 43.73 -3.06 34.36
N LEU A 2 42.90 -2.36 33.54
CA LEU A 2 41.43 -2.13 33.59
C LEU A 2 40.77 -1.76 34.96
N ILE A 3 39.81 -0.83 35.16
CA ILE A 3 38.56 -0.44 34.46
C ILE A 3 38.11 0.93 35.04
N VAL A 4 37.89 1.99 34.26
CA VAL A 4 36.58 2.58 33.84
C VAL A 4 35.44 2.49 34.87
N GLY A 5 34.69 3.59 35.04
CA GLY A 5 33.33 3.49 35.56
C GLY A 5 32.74 4.77 36.11
N ILE A 6 32.48 5.78 35.26
CA ILE A 6 31.49 6.82 35.59
C ILE A 6 30.16 6.31 35.07
N THR A 7 29.21 6.07 35.97
CA THR A 7 27.78 6.13 35.64
C THR A 7 27.03 6.71 36.82
N LEU A 8 26.45 7.88 36.60
CA LEU A 8 25.38 8.43 37.41
C LEU A 8 24.14 8.40 36.53
N SER A 9 23.10 7.67 36.92
CA SER A 9 21.74 7.88 36.38
C SER A 9 20.72 7.48 37.42
N LEU A 10 19.95 8.49 37.85
CA LEU A 10 18.87 8.40 38.82
C LEU A 10 17.74 7.49 38.34
N LEU A 11 17.17 6.80 39.32
CA LEU A 11 15.97 5.98 39.25
C LEU A 11 14.73 6.86 39.44
N ALA A 12 13.75 6.78 38.53
CA ALA A 12 12.40 7.28 38.76
C ALA A 12 11.40 6.17 38.44
N THR A 13 10.74 5.66 39.48
CA THR A 13 9.67 4.67 39.43
C THR A 13 8.31 5.35 39.27
N ALA A 14 7.50 4.93 38.30
CA ALA A 14 6.05 5.08 38.33
C ALA A 14 5.40 3.78 37.81
N PRO A 15 4.57 3.08 38.60
CA PRO A 15 3.82 1.91 38.15
C PRO A 15 2.41 2.32 37.70
N GLY A 16 2.00 1.89 36.51
CA GLY A 16 0.66 2.15 35.98
C GLY A 16 0.45 1.56 34.60
N MET A 17 0.19 0.25 34.54
CA MET A 17 -0.19 -0.49 33.35
C MET A 17 -1.54 0.00 32.79
N LYS A 18 -1.57 0.42 31.52
CA LYS A 18 -2.58 0.01 30.53
C LYS A 18 -2.04 0.29 29.12
N LEU A 19 -1.25 -0.65 28.62
CA LEU A 19 -0.81 -0.68 27.22
C LEU A 19 -1.96 -1.27 26.39
N GLU A 20 -3.01 -0.48 26.14
CA GLU A 20 -3.99 -0.81 25.11
C GLU A 20 -3.41 -0.39 23.77
N GLU A 21 -2.69 -1.34 23.18
CA GLU A 21 -2.96 -1.85 21.84
C GLU A 21 -3.78 -0.90 20.94
N VAL A 22 -3.09 0.02 20.29
CA VAL A 22 -3.46 0.41 18.94
C VAL A 22 -2.35 -0.11 18.06
N ILE A 23 -2.51 -1.37 17.64
CA ILE A 23 -1.83 -1.92 16.47
C ILE A 23 -2.34 -1.10 15.29
N ALA A 24 -1.76 0.08 15.08
CA ALA A 24 -1.77 0.71 13.79
C ALA A 24 -1.03 -0.28 12.89
N HIS A 25 -1.81 -1.02 12.12
CA HIS A 25 -1.34 -1.94 11.10
C HIS A 25 -0.63 -1.13 10.00
N GLU A 26 0.57 -0.62 10.29
CA GLU A 26 1.56 -0.26 9.28
C GLU A 26 2.34 -1.53 8.93
N ASN A 27 1.61 -2.55 8.47
CA ASN A 27 2.19 -3.60 7.64
C ASN A 27 2.08 -3.15 6.18
N MET A 28 2.66 -1.97 5.87
CA MET A 28 2.99 -1.64 4.49
C MET A 28 4.25 -2.43 4.16
N GLN A 29 4.02 -3.62 3.59
CA GLN A 29 5.03 -4.53 3.08
C GLN A 29 6.22 -3.78 2.47
N GLN A 30 7.35 -3.84 3.17
CA GLN A 30 8.63 -3.44 2.61
C GLN A 30 8.98 -4.41 1.47
N GLY A 31 9.05 -3.90 0.23
CA GLY A 31 10.07 -4.35 -0.72
C GLY A 31 9.63 -4.96 -2.05
N GLN A 32 8.34 -5.14 -2.35
CA GLN A 32 7.93 -5.63 -3.68
C GLN A 32 7.35 -4.49 -4.52
N GLN A 33 8.02 -4.19 -5.63
CA GLN A 33 7.60 -3.16 -6.57
C GLN A 33 6.30 -3.62 -7.24
N LEU A 34 5.20 -2.90 -6.98
CA LEU A 34 3.91 -3.19 -7.60
C LEU A 34 4.01 -3.01 -9.12
N THR A 35 3.38 -3.91 -9.85
CA THR A 35 3.16 -3.78 -11.30
C THR A 35 1.69 -3.95 -11.61
N ILE A 36 1.28 -3.51 -12.80
CA ILE A 36 -0.03 -3.91 -13.33
C ILE A 36 0.13 -5.29 -13.97
N ASP A 37 -0.70 -6.21 -13.52
CA ASP A 37 -0.75 -7.59 -13.99
C ASP A 37 -1.77 -7.73 -15.14
N GLU A 38 -2.96 -7.14 -14.97
CA GLU A 38 -4.01 -7.14 -15.99
C GLU A 38 -4.65 -5.76 -16.20
N ASN A 39 -5.06 -5.49 -17.44
CA ASN A 39 -5.86 -4.34 -17.82
C ASN A 39 -7.07 -4.78 -18.63
N LEU A 40 -8.22 -4.74 -17.97
CA LEU A 40 -9.46 -5.33 -18.44
C LEU A 40 -10.43 -4.24 -18.89
N HIS A 41 -11.34 -4.63 -19.78
CA HIS A 41 -12.42 -3.78 -20.29
C HIS A 41 -11.91 -2.45 -20.87
N GLY A 42 -10.78 -2.49 -21.58
CA GLY A 42 -10.18 -1.33 -22.22
C GLY A 42 -9.85 -0.22 -21.23
N GLY A 43 -8.99 -0.48 -20.25
CA GLY A 43 -8.53 0.54 -19.32
C GLY A 43 -9.40 0.76 -18.09
N LYS A 44 -10.60 0.14 -18.01
CA LYS A 44 -11.55 0.43 -16.93
C LYS A 44 -11.21 -0.27 -15.63
N ILE A 45 -10.66 -1.47 -15.69
CA ILE A 45 -10.35 -2.28 -14.52
C ILE A 45 -8.89 -2.68 -14.59
N LEU A 46 -8.16 -2.47 -13.50
CA LEU A 46 -6.76 -2.87 -13.38
C LEU A 46 -6.62 -3.89 -12.25
N VAL A 47 -5.87 -4.95 -12.51
CA VAL A 47 -5.42 -5.91 -11.51
C VAL A 47 -3.94 -5.70 -11.31
N LEU A 48 -3.53 -5.51 -10.05
CA LEU A 48 -2.13 -5.31 -9.71
C LEU A 48 -1.47 -6.64 -9.31
N SER A 49 -0.14 -6.67 -9.28
CA SER A 49 0.65 -7.87 -8.94
C SER A 49 0.42 -8.42 -7.53
N ASP A 50 -0.20 -7.65 -6.63
CA ASP A 50 -0.66 -8.09 -5.31
C ASP A 50 -2.08 -8.70 -5.32
N GLY A 51 -2.68 -8.83 -6.50
CA GLY A 51 -4.04 -9.32 -6.71
C GLY A 51 -5.14 -8.30 -6.41
N SER A 52 -4.78 -7.06 -6.01
CA SER A 52 -5.77 -6.01 -5.77
C SER A 52 -6.40 -5.54 -7.08
N THR A 53 -7.71 -5.25 -7.04
CA THR A 53 -8.48 -4.85 -8.23
C THR A 53 -8.99 -3.41 -8.08
N TRP A 54 -8.84 -2.61 -9.13
CA TRP A 54 -9.09 -1.17 -9.12
C TRP A 54 -9.95 -0.75 -10.31
N GLU A 55 -10.90 0.15 -10.05
CA GLU A 55 -11.67 0.82 -11.10
C GLU A 55 -11.01 2.15 -11.44
N VAL A 56 -10.83 2.39 -12.73
CA VAL A 56 -10.29 3.63 -13.27
C VAL A 56 -11.40 4.67 -13.44
N ALA A 57 -11.11 5.91 -13.05
CA ALA A 57 -12.04 7.01 -13.23
C ALA A 57 -12.29 7.29 -14.72
N PRO A 58 -13.53 7.64 -15.13
CA PRO A 58 -13.87 7.86 -16.54
C PRO A 58 -12.93 8.84 -17.27
N GLN A 59 -12.53 9.92 -16.60
CA GLN A 59 -11.61 10.93 -17.14
C GLN A 59 -10.19 10.42 -17.35
N SER A 60 -9.81 9.29 -16.73
CA SER A 60 -8.50 8.67 -16.83
C SER A 60 -8.46 7.49 -17.81
N LEU A 61 -9.61 7.08 -18.37
CA LEU A 61 -9.69 5.95 -19.32
C LEU A 61 -8.80 6.11 -20.56
N PRO A 62 -8.71 7.29 -21.21
CA PRO A 62 -7.84 7.44 -22.38
C PRO A 62 -6.36 7.16 -22.06
N ILE A 63 -5.96 7.40 -20.80
CA ILE A 63 -4.59 7.16 -20.33
C ILE A 63 -4.42 5.66 -20.05
N SER A 64 -5.28 5.05 -19.25
CA SER A 64 -5.15 3.65 -18.83
C SER A 64 -5.29 2.65 -19.99
N GLN A 65 -6.03 3.00 -21.05
CA GLN A 65 -6.15 2.18 -22.26
C GLN A 65 -4.81 1.96 -22.98
N SER A 66 -3.89 2.92 -22.85
CA SER A 66 -2.59 2.88 -23.53
C SER A 66 -1.49 2.21 -22.72
N TRP A 67 -1.79 1.77 -21.49
CA TRP A 67 -0.79 1.20 -20.60
C TRP A 67 -0.37 -0.20 -21.04
N ILE A 68 0.94 -0.44 -21.03
CA ILE A 68 1.59 -1.69 -21.46
C ILE A 68 2.05 -2.45 -20.22
N PHE A 69 1.93 -3.78 -20.23
CA PHE A 69 2.19 -4.65 -19.07
C PHE A 69 3.42 -5.55 -19.26
N PRO A 70 4.16 -5.87 -18.19
CA PRO A 70 4.06 -5.31 -16.83
C PRO A 70 4.72 -3.93 -16.73
N SER A 71 4.08 -2.97 -16.05
CA SER A 71 4.65 -1.64 -15.78
C SER A 71 4.73 -1.37 -14.28
N PRO A 72 5.93 -1.08 -13.74
CA PRO A 72 6.10 -0.64 -12.37
C PRO A 72 5.35 0.62 -11.99
N LEU A 73 4.73 0.59 -10.81
CA LEU A 73 3.86 1.64 -10.33
C LEU A 73 3.97 1.87 -8.82
N LYS A 74 3.34 2.96 -8.39
CA LYS A 74 2.99 3.20 -6.99
C LYS A 74 1.54 3.65 -6.87
N VAL A 75 0.94 3.38 -5.71
CA VAL A 75 -0.39 3.85 -5.34
C VAL A 75 -0.26 4.94 -4.29
N GLU A 76 -0.93 6.07 -4.51
CA GLU A 76 -0.96 7.20 -3.58
C GLU A 76 -2.39 7.63 -3.30
N LYS A 77 -2.62 8.33 -2.17
CA LYS A 77 -3.92 8.97 -1.90
C LYS A 77 -4.14 10.15 -2.85
N SER A 78 -5.41 10.36 -3.21
CA SER A 78 -5.88 11.47 -4.01
C SER A 78 -6.77 12.39 -3.16
N LYS A 79 -7.00 13.63 -3.64
CA LYS A 79 -7.95 14.57 -3.03
C LYS A 79 -9.39 14.39 -3.54
N ASN A 80 -9.62 13.48 -4.49
CA ASN A 80 -10.93 13.23 -5.07
C ASN A 80 -11.70 12.21 -4.21
N PRO A 81 -12.86 12.58 -3.63
CA PRO A 81 -13.61 11.67 -2.75
C PRO A 81 -14.20 10.46 -3.48
N ALA A 82 -14.57 10.60 -4.76
CA ALA A 82 -15.12 9.49 -5.56
C ALA A 82 -14.05 8.50 -6.02
N TYR A 83 -12.81 8.99 -6.16
CA TYR A 83 -11.64 8.20 -6.55
C TYR A 83 -10.47 8.53 -5.62
N PRO A 84 -10.46 7.97 -4.40
CA PRO A 84 -9.58 8.40 -3.30
C PRO A 84 -8.11 8.01 -3.48
N TYR A 85 -7.77 7.33 -4.57
CA TYR A 85 -6.41 6.89 -4.87
C TYR A 85 -6.00 7.32 -6.28
N LYS A 86 -4.70 7.37 -6.52
CA LYS A 86 -4.10 7.48 -7.84
C LYS A 86 -3.03 6.42 -8.02
N ILE A 87 -3.02 5.80 -9.19
CA ILE A 87 -1.93 4.92 -9.63
C ILE A 87 -0.99 5.78 -10.47
N ILE A 88 0.31 5.67 -10.22
CA ILE A 88 1.36 6.40 -10.92
C ILE A 88 2.33 5.39 -11.51
N ILE A 89 2.51 5.40 -12.83
CA ILE A 89 3.55 4.62 -13.50
C ILE A 89 4.89 5.30 -13.29
N ILE A 90 5.89 4.56 -12.82
CA ILE A 90 7.16 5.14 -12.38
C ILE A 90 7.98 5.67 -13.56
N GLN A 91 7.98 4.96 -14.70
CA GLN A 91 8.78 5.30 -15.89
C GLN A 91 8.32 6.60 -16.55
N THR A 92 7.02 6.77 -16.68
CA THR A 92 6.40 7.86 -17.44
C THR A 92 5.88 8.98 -16.54
N ASN A 93 5.81 8.74 -15.23
CA ASN A 93 5.16 9.61 -14.24
C ASN A 93 3.70 9.95 -14.60
N THR A 94 3.06 9.14 -15.44
CA THR A 94 1.64 9.29 -15.78
C THR A 94 0.82 8.76 -14.64
N SER A 95 -0.31 9.42 -14.37
CA SER A 95 -1.18 9.05 -13.26
C SER A 95 -2.64 8.98 -13.68
N ILE A 96 -3.36 8.07 -13.04
CA ILE A 96 -4.80 7.91 -13.19
C ILE A 96 -5.47 7.90 -11.83
N LEU A 97 -6.70 8.40 -11.76
CA LEU A 97 -7.51 8.31 -10.56
C LEU A 97 -8.21 6.96 -10.52
N VAL A 98 -8.21 6.32 -9.36
CA VAL A 98 -8.80 5.01 -9.16
C VAL A 98 -9.54 4.90 -7.82
N ARG A 99 -10.43 3.92 -7.75
CA ARG A 99 -11.01 3.43 -6.51
C ARG A 99 -10.85 1.92 -6.41
N GLN A 100 -10.63 1.42 -5.21
CA GLN A 100 -10.45 -0.01 -5.00
C GLN A 100 -11.79 -0.74 -5.09
N ILE A 101 -11.82 -1.83 -5.83
CA ILE A 101 -12.97 -2.73 -5.96
C ILE A 101 -12.79 -3.95 -5.05
N ALA A 102 -11.57 -4.50 -5.03
CA ALA A 102 -11.22 -5.65 -4.20
C ALA A 102 -9.84 -5.47 -3.55
N PRO A 103 -9.67 -5.89 -2.28
CA PRO A 103 -8.38 -5.90 -1.61
C PRO A 103 -7.40 -6.88 -2.28
N TYR A 104 -6.12 -6.79 -1.89
CA TYR A 104 -5.10 -7.74 -2.29
C TYR A 104 -5.56 -9.17 -1.98
N LYS A 105 -5.36 -10.10 -2.92
CA LYS A 105 -5.59 -11.53 -2.67
C LYS A 105 -4.25 -12.14 -2.32
N THR A 106 -3.96 -12.26 -1.02
CA THR A 106 -2.88 -13.13 -0.57
C THR A 106 -3.18 -14.54 -1.05
N GLY A 107 -2.33 -15.06 -1.94
CA GLY A 107 -2.47 -16.41 -2.46
C GLY A 107 -2.54 -17.43 -1.32
N GLY A 108 -3.75 -17.92 -1.04
CA GLY A 108 -4.01 -19.15 -0.30
C GLY A 108 -3.41 -19.27 1.09
N LEU A 109 -3.74 -18.36 2.03
CA LEU A 109 -3.65 -18.60 3.48
C LEU A 109 -4.71 -17.79 4.24
N ASP A 110 -5.96 -17.76 3.76
CA ASP A 110 -7.10 -17.49 4.64
C ASP A 110 -7.44 -18.80 5.38
N ILE A 111 -6.52 -19.28 6.22
CA ILE A 111 -6.84 -20.32 7.21
C ILE A 111 -7.31 -19.67 8.50
N GLN A 112 -8.59 -19.89 8.76
CA GLN A 112 -9.25 -19.96 10.07
C GLN A 112 -9.58 -18.62 10.77
N SER A 113 -10.71 -18.46 11.48
CA SER A 113 -11.81 -19.36 11.83
C SER A 113 -12.91 -18.56 12.52
N SER A 114 -14.18 -18.93 12.32
CA SER A 114 -15.27 -18.83 13.31
C SER A 114 -16.40 -19.76 12.91
#